data_AF-A0A8X7U902-F1
#
_entry.id   AF-A0A8X7U902-F1
#
_cell.length_a   1.000
_cell.length_b   1.000
_cell.length_c   1.000
_cell.angle_alpha   90.00
_cell.angle_beta   90.00
_cell.angle_gamma   90.00
#
_symmetry.space_group_name_H-M   'P 1'
#
loop_
_entity.id
_entity.type
_entity.pdbx_description
1 polymer ?
#
loop_
_entity_poly.entity_id
_entity_poly.type
_entity_poly.pdbx_seq_one_letter_code
_entity_poly.pdbx_strand_id
1 'polypeptide(L)'
;MEKKQRSEISSTEAVVLGALAPGVNAPTWNALRFAFLLLGLCLTFMLSIAFTSGQSMLLFHVGFLIVIASSLFVLLNWFLAQTGLVPVETQMQELNLAPTTDKSN
;
A
#
# COMPACT_ATOMS: atom_id res chain seq x y z
N MET A 1 39.80 4.19 -11.94
CA MET A 1 38.55 4.95 -11.73
C MET A 1 37.39 4.04 -12.12
N GLU A 2 36.77 3.39 -11.14
CA GLU A 2 35.66 2.46 -11.38
C GLU A 2 34.38 3.25 -11.66
N LYS A 3 33.83 3.11 -12.87
CA LYS A 3 32.51 3.64 -13.21
C LYS A 3 31.46 2.76 -12.53
N LYS A 4 30.96 3.20 -11.37
CA LYS A 4 29.77 2.64 -10.72
C LYS A 4 28.60 2.73 -11.71
N GLN A 5 28.24 1.59 -12.33
CA GLN A 5 27.03 1.47 -13.13
C GLN A 5 25.86 1.87 -12.23
N ARG A 6 25.31 3.06 -12.47
CA ARG A 6 24.08 3.52 -11.85
C ARG A 6 22.99 2.71 -12.57
N SER A 7 22.59 1.59 -12.00
CA SER A 7 21.45 0.81 -12.48
C SER A 7 20.28 1.78 -12.69
N GLU A 8 19.73 1.81 -13.91
CA GLU A 8 18.53 2.59 -14.20
C GLU A 8 17.38 1.99 -13.40
N ILE A 9 17.12 2.58 -12.23
CA ILE A 9 15.95 2.26 -11.42
C ILE A 9 14.75 2.73 -12.23
N SER A 10 13.86 1.80 -12.60
CA SER A 10 12.65 2.12 -13.37
C SER A 10 11.82 3.14 -12.59
N SER A 11 11.17 4.09 -13.26
CA SER A 11 10.38 5.14 -12.59
C SER A 11 9.32 4.56 -11.64
N THR A 12 8.74 3.41 -11.99
CA THR A 12 7.82 2.68 -11.10
C THR A 12 8.51 2.18 -9.84
N GLU A 13 9.71 1.62 -10.00
CA GLU A 13 10.53 1.12 -8.90
C GLU A 13 10.99 2.27 -7.99
N ALA A 14 11.28 3.45 -8.55
CA ALA A 14 11.63 4.65 -7.80
C ALA A 14 10.45 5.22 -6.99
N VAL A 15 9.24 5.25 -7.56
CA VAL A 15 8.01 5.66 -6.83
C VAL A 15 7.68 4.66 -5.72
N VAL A 16 7.87 3.37 -6.00
CA VAL A 16 7.68 2.27 -5.05
C VAL A 16 8.71 2.34 -3.92
N LEU A 17 9.99 2.55 -4.22
CA LEU A 17 11.06 2.80 -3.25
C LEU A 17 10.79 4.05 -2.39
N GLY A 18 10.18 5.09 -2.98
CA GLY A 18 9.77 6.29 -2.24
C GLY A 18 8.59 6.04 -1.31
N ALA A 19 7.59 5.25 -1.73
CA ALA A 19 6.44 4.89 -0.90
C ALA A 19 6.76 3.84 0.17
N LEU A 20 7.79 3.02 -0.07
CA LEU A 20 8.38 2.04 0.86
C LEU A 20 9.63 2.60 1.55
N ALA A 21 9.86 3.92 1.50
CA ALA A 21 10.96 4.53 2.22
C ALA A 21 10.89 4.11 3.71
N PRO A 22 12.03 3.83 4.35
CA PRO A 22 12.03 3.39 5.73
C PRO A 22 11.33 4.46 6.61
N GLY A 23 10.14 4.12 7.12
CA GLY A 23 9.44 4.88 8.18
C GLY A 23 7.99 5.16 7.87
N VAL A 24 7.63 5.08 6.59
CA VAL A 24 6.27 5.36 6.11
C VAL A 24 5.50 4.09 5.73
N ASN A 25 6.19 2.96 5.61
CA ASN A 25 5.69 1.69 5.06
C ASN A 25 4.50 1.12 5.84
N ALA A 26 4.60 1.05 7.17
CA ALA A 26 3.55 0.52 8.02
C ALA A 26 2.34 1.49 8.15
N PRO A 27 2.54 2.80 8.42
CA PRO A 27 1.45 3.78 8.38
C PRO A 27 0.74 3.87 7.03
N THR A 28 1.49 3.89 5.92
CA THR A 28 0.94 3.90 4.54
C THR A 28 0.13 2.65 4.27
N TRP A 29 0.61 1.48 4.69
CA TRP A 29 -0.13 0.24 4.52
C TRP A 29 -1.45 0.22 5.30
N ASN A 30 -1.44 0.76 6.52
CA ASN A 30 -2.65 0.86 7.32
C ASN A 30 -3.67 1.83 6.68
N ALA A 31 -3.20 3.01 6.22
CA ALA A 31 -4.03 3.95 5.49
C ALA A 31 -4.64 3.33 4.22
N LEU A 32 -3.84 2.55 3.48
CA LEU A 32 -4.29 1.88 2.27
C LEU A 32 -5.34 0.79 2.57
N ARG A 33 -5.17 0.03 3.66
CA ARG A 33 -6.21 -0.90 4.16
C ARG A 33 -7.51 -0.17 4.48
N PHE A 34 -7.45 0.96 5.18
CA PHE A 34 -8.66 1.77 5.46
C PHE A 34 -9.31 2.29 4.18
N ALA A 35 -8.51 2.74 3.21
CA ALA A 35 -9.03 3.18 1.91
C ALA A 35 -9.77 2.04 1.18
N PHE A 36 -9.22 0.82 1.16
CA PHE A 36 -9.89 -0.34 0.58
C PHE A 36 -11.16 -0.74 1.34
N LEU A 37 -11.18 -0.62 2.68
CA LEU A 37 -12.39 -0.87 3.47
C LEU A 37 -13.50 0.14 3.16
N LEU A 38 -13.16 1.43 3.10
CA LEU A 38 -14.11 2.50 2.75
C LEU A 38 -14.60 2.36 1.30
N LEU A 39 -13.70 2.01 0.37
CA LEU A 39 -14.05 1.70 -1.00
C LEU A 39 -15.03 0.52 -1.06
N GLY A 40 -14.77 -0.56 -0.31
CA GLY A 40 -15.67 -1.72 -0.19
C GLY A 40 -17.04 -1.34 0.36
N LEU A 41 -17.09 -0.53 1.42
CA LEU A 41 -18.35 0.00 1.98
C LEU A 41 -19.13 0.81 0.92
N CYS A 42 -18.45 1.69 0.20
CA CYS A 42 -19.05 2.50 -0.86
C CYS A 42 -19.60 1.64 -2.01
N LEU A 43 -18.82 0.66 -2.49
CA LEU A 43 -19.24 -0.24 -3.55
C LEU A 43 -20.42 -1.12 -3.12
N THR A 44 -20.45 -1.58 -1.86
CA THR A 44 -21.57 -2.35 -1.32
C THR A 44 -22.85 -1.51 -1.29
N PHE A 45 -22.73 -0.24 -0.90
CA PHE A 45 -23.85 0.71 -0.92
C PHE A 45 -24.33 1.00 -2.35
N MET A 46 -23.41 1.28 -3.27
CA MET A 46 -23.72 1.47 -4.69
C MET A 46 -24.37 0.23 -5.30
N LEU A 47 -23.93 -0.97 -4.93
CA LEU A 47 -24.51 -2.22 -5.41
C LEU A 47 -25.95 -2.40 -4.90
N SER A 48 -26.19 -2.06 -3.63
CA SER A 48 -27.54 -2.10 -3.02
C SER A 48 -28.51 -1.16 -3.73
N ILE A 49 -28.05 0.05 -4.07
CA ILE A 49 -28.82 1.01 -4.86
C ILE A 49 -29.04 0.49 -6.29
N ALA A 50 -28.01 -0.09 -6.92
CA ALA A 50 -28.09 -0.64 -8.27
C ALA A 50 -29.10 -1.78 -8.38
N PHE A 51 -29.24 -2.61 -7.35
CA PHE A 51 -30.29 -3.64 -7.29
C PHE A 51 -31.68 -3.05 -7.26
N THR A 52 -31.85 -1.92 -6.57
CA THR A 52 -33.15 -1.26 -6.44
C THR A 52 -33.51 -0.44 -7.69
N SER A 53 -32.54 0.03 -8.47
CA SER A 53 -32.80 0.86 -9.66
C SER A 53 -33.33 0.08 -10.87
N GLY A 54 -33.22 -1.25 -10.87
CA GLY A 54 -33.64 -2.10 -12.00
C GLY A 54 -32.79 -1.94 -13.27
N GLN A 55 -31.69 -1.19 -13.22
CA GLN A 55 -30.80 -0.95 -14.36
C GLN A 55 -29.68 -2.00 -14.42
N SER A 56 -29.85 -3.01 -15.26
CA SER A 56 -28.90 -4.13 -15.42
C SER A 56 -27.48 -3.70 -15.79
N MET A 57 -27.33 -2.68 -16.64
CA MET A 57 -26.02 -2.12 -17.01
C MET A 57 -25.27 -1.57 -15.79
N LEU A 58 -25.98 -0.95 -14.85
CA LEU A 58 -25.41 -0.37 -13.64
C LEU A 58 -24.97 -1.47 -12.66
N LEU A 59 -25.75 -2.55 -12.55
CA LEU A 59 -25.36 -3.76 -11.81
C LEU A 59 -24.06 -4.38 -12.34
N PHE A 60 -23.94 -4.56 -13.66
CA PHE A 60 -22.72 -5.07 -14.28
C PHE A 60 -21.53 -4.14 -14.03
N HIS A 61 -21.72 -2.82 -14.16
CA HIS A 61 -20.65 -1.85 -13.95
C HIS A 61 -20.13 -1.87 -12.51
N VAL A 62 -21.03 -1.82 -11.52
CA VAL A 62 -20.65 -1.88 -10.10
C VAL A 62 -20.03 -3.23 -9.76
N GLY A 63 -20.57 -4.33 -10.30
CA GLY A 63 -19.97 -5.66 -10.15
C GLY A 63 -18.53 -5.73 -10.69
N PHE A 64 -18.27 -5.12 -11.83
CA PHE A 64 -16.92 -5.04 -12.41
C PHE A 64 -15.97 -4.21 -11.54
N LEU A 65 -16.43 -3.09 -10.98
CA LEU A 65 -15.64 -2.29 -10.03
C LEU A 65 -15.28 -3.08 -8.77
N ILE A 66 -16.18 -3.92 -8.25
CA ILE A 66 -15.91 -4.83 -7.12
C ILE A 66 -14.79 -5.81 -7.48
N VAL A 67 -14.87 -6.46 -8.66
CA VAL A 67 -13.85 -7.41 -9.11
C VAL A 67 -12.48 -6.74 -9.24
N ILE A 68 -12.41 -5.53 -9.82
CA ILE A 68 -11.15 -4.77 -9.92
C ILE A 68 -10.62 -4.42 -8.53
N ALA A 69 -11.46 -3.88 -7.64
CA ALA A 69 -11.05 -3.51 -6.30
C ALA A 69 -10.50 -4.71 -5.51
N SER A 70 -11.17 -5.86 -5.57
CA SER A 70 -10.70 -7.09 -4.95
C SER A 70 -9.39 -7.58 -5.56
N SER A 71 -9.26 -7.53 -6.89
CA SER A 71 -8.03 -7.94 -7.59
C SER A 71 -6.84 -7.06 -7.18
N LEU A 72 -7.03 -5.74 -7.15
CA LEU A 72 -6.01 -4.79 -6.70
C LEU A 72 -5.60 -5.04 -5.26
N PHE A 73 -6.57 -5.30 -4.37
CA PHE A 73 -6.29 -5.61 -2.98
C PHE A 73 -5.44 -6.88 -2.85
N VAL A 74 -5.79 -7.96 -3.56
CA VAL A 74 -5.04 -9.22 -3.54
C VAL A 74 -3.62 -9.03 -4.08
N LEU A 75 -3.47 -8.39 -5.25
CA LEU A 75 -2.17 -8.13 -5.87
C LEU A 75 -1.26 -7.31 -4.96
N LEU A 76 -1.81 -6.33 -4.28
CA LEU A 76 -1.09 -5.48 -3.35
C LEU A 76 -0.66 -6.23 -2.08
N ASN A 77 -1.53 -7.08 -1.51
CA ASN A 77 -1.17 -7.95 -0.40
C ASN A 77 -0.08 -8.95 -0.80
N TRP A 78 -0.18 -9.53 -1.99
CA TRP A 78 0.81 -10.46 -2.53
C TRP A 78 2.17 -9.78 -2.74
N PHE A 79 2.16 -8.57 -3.31
CA PHE A 79 3.36 -7.76 -3.48
C PHE A 79 4.03 -7.46 -2.14
N LEU A 80 3.27 -7.04 -1.13
CA LEU A 80 3.80 -6.77 0.22
C LEU A 80 4.33 -8.02 0.92
N ALA A 81 3.72 -9.18 0.67
CA ALA A 81 4.22 -10.45 1.19
C ALA A 81 5.60 -10.80 0.60
N GLN A 82 5.89 -10.37 -0.64
CA GLN A 82 7.19 -10.58 -1.28
C GLN A 82 8.24 -9.54 -0.90
N THR A 83 7.87 -8.27 -0.84
CA THR A 83 8.84 -7.19 -0.54
C THR A 83 9.13 -7.04 0.95
N GLY A 84 8.22 -7.52 1.79
CA GLY A 84 8.25 -7.27 3.23
C GLY A 84 7.93 -5.81 3.58
N LEU A 85 7.67 -5.58 4.86
CA LEU A 85 7.62 -4.25 5.46
C LEU A 85 8.95 -4.02 6.19
N VAL A 86 9.59 -2.88 5.99
CA VAL A 86 10.81 -2.54 6.76
C VAL A 86 10.40 -2.23 8.21
N PRO A 87 10.86 -3.00 9.21
CA PRO A 87 10.54 -2.76 10.62
C PRO A 87 11.12 -1.42 11.08
N VAL A 88 10.42 -0.72 11.98
CA VAL A 88 10.82 0.63 12.45
C VAL A 88 12.12 0.58 13.27
N GLU A 89 12.40 -0.55 13.91
CA GLU A 89 13.55 -0.78 14.77
C GLU A 89 14.86 -0.77 13.95
N THR A 90 14.83 -1.38 12.76
CA THR A 90 15.96 -1.38 11.82
C THR A 90 16.25 0.04 11.32
N GLN A 91 15.21 0.87 11.20
CA GLN A 91 15.33 2.25 10.73
C GLN A 91 15.87 3.20 11.79
N MET A 92 15.45 3.03 13.04
CA MET A 92 16.04 3.77 14.17
C MET A 92 17.52 3.44 14.33
N GLN A 93 17.91 2.19 14.06
CA GLN A 93 19.30 1.77 14.08
C GLN A 93 20.10 2.33 12.90
N GLU A 94 19.55 2.33 11.68
CA GLU A 94 20.21 2.90 10.49
C GLU A 94 20.31 4.44 10.53
N LEU A 95 19.37 5.12 11.16
CA LEU A 95 19.39 6.57 11.36
C LEU A 95 20.19 7.01 12.59
N ASN A 96 20.81 6.07 13.32
CA ASN A 96 21.55 6.33 14.56
C ASN A 96 20.70 7.05 15.62
N LEU A 97 19.38 6.84 15.59
CA LEU A 97 18.40 7.38 16.53
C LEU A 97 18.08 6.38 17.66
N ALA A 98 18.79 5.25 17.71
CA ALA A 98 18.68 4.30 18.81
C ALA A 98 18.91 5.04 20.13
N PRO A 99 18.04 4.87 21.14
CA PRO A 99 18.15 5.60 22.39
C PRO A 99 19.51 5.28 23.01
N THR A 100 20.44 6.26 22.95
CA THR A 100 21.66 6.20 23.75
C THR A 100 21.16 6.16 25.18
N THR A 101 21.35 5.02 25.85
CA THR A 101 21.08 4.95 27.28
C THR A 101 22.20 5.76 27.94
N ASP A 102 22.04 7.09 27.93
CA ASP A 102 22.88 8.00 28.68
C ASP A 102 22.54 7.80 30.16
N LYS A 103 23.12 6.74 30.72
CA LYS A 103 23.28 6.60 32.15
C LYS A 103 24.37 7.58 32.55
N SER A 104 23.99 8.85 32.69
CA SER A 104 24.73 9.84 33.45
C SER A 104 24.88 9.32 34.89
N ASN A 105 26.05 8.74 35.20
CA ASN A 105 26.59 8.65 36.56
C ASN A 105 27.65 9.73 36.72
#